data_AF-A0A959SML3-F1
#
_entry.id   AF-A0A959SML3-F1
#
_cell.length_a   1.000
_cell.length_b   1.000
_cell.length_c   1.000
_cell.angle_alpha   90.00
_cell.angle_beta   90.00
_cell.angle_gamma   90.00
#
_symmetry.space_group_name_H-M   'P 1'
#
loop_
_entity.id
_entity.type
_entity.pdbx_description
1 polymer ?
#
loop_
_entity_poly.entity_id
_entity_poly.type
_entity_poly.pdbx_seq_one_letter_code
_entity_poly.pdbx_strand_id
1 'polypeptide(L)'
;RTQREDVQAQVGDVLVPMGKSTDRLVMEILEPRAADSFFAWGFFDSILQQKEWFSDYVFEDIAATLLARDRALRAALDERCAEDPEFATDAWAQLYFVYARSPYFETGYRRYPVLRVLE
;
A
#
# COMPACT_ATOMS: atom_id res chain seq x y z
N ARG A 1 -8.06 -3.62 4.31
CA ARG A 1 -7.57 -4.37 5.49
C ARG A 1 -7.12 -3.35 6.53
N THR A 2 -7.53 -3.49 7.79
CA THR A 2 -7.00 -2.65 8.87
C THR A 2 -5.73 -3.30 9.43
N GLN A 3 -4.68 -2.51 9.66
CA GLN A 3 -3.41 -2.96 10.24
C GLN A 3 -3.05 -2.03 11.40
N ARG A 4 -2.33 -2.56 12.39
CA ARG A 4 -1.76 -1.78 13.50
C ARG A 4 -0.26 -1.64 13.25
N GLU A 5 0.25 -0.44 13.40
CA GLU A 5 1.65 -0.09 13.14
C GLU A 5 2.01 1.16 13.95
N ASP A 6 3.27 1.28 14.32
CA ASP A 6 3.82 2.51 14.88
C ASP A 6 4.10 3.49 13.73
N VAL A 7 3.51 4.67 13.81
CA VAL A 7 3.65 5.71 12.79
C VAL A 7 4.24 6.96 13.40
N GLN A 8 5.28 7.49 12.75
CA GLN A 8 5.85 8.77 13.11
C GLN A 8 5.04 9.90 12.44
N ALA A 9 4.39 10.73 13.26
CA ALA A 9 3.73 11.93 12.79
C ALA A 9 4.74 12.91 12.15
N GLN A 10 4.35 13.50 11.03
CA GLN A 10 5.13 14.46 10.27
C GLN A 10 4.63 15.89 10.55
N VAL A 11 5.44 16.88 10.18
CA VAL A 11 5.02 18.28 10.22
C VAL A 11 3.81 18.48 9.31
N GLY A 12 2.70 18.96 9.87
CA GLY A 12 1.43 19.14 9.15
C GLY A 12 0.36 18.11 9.52
N ASP A 13 0.73 17.00 10.16
CA ASP A 13 -0.25 16.06 10.70
C ASP A 13 -1.04 16.69 11.85
N VAL A 14 -2.32 16.35 11.94
CA VAL A 14 -3.24 16.88 12.95
C VAL A 14 -3.79 15.76 13.81
N LEU A 15 -3.57 15.85 15.12
CA LEU A 15 -4.24 14.99 16.08
C LEU A 15 -5.60 15.60 16.45
N VAL A 16 -6.67 14.86 16.19
CA VAL A 16 -8.03 15.25 16.58
C VAL A 16 -8.37 14.59 17.91
N PRO A 17 -8.43 15.33 19.04
CA PRO A 17 -8.77 14.75 20.33
C PRO A 17 -10.25 14.37 20.35
N MET A 18 -10.52 13.12 20.76
CA MET A 18 -11.88 12.60 20.96
C MET A 18 -12.37 12.90 22.39
N GLY A 19 -13.62 12.54 22.69
CA GLY A 19 -14.29 12.81 23.97
C GLY A 19 -15.12 14.10 23.98
N LYS A 20 -15.54 14.58 22.80
CA LYS A 20 -16.33 15.81 22.63
C LYS A 20 -17.71 15.49 22.03
N SER A 21 -18.65 16.43 22.15
CA SER A 21 -19.97 16.30 21.51
C SER A 21 -19.89 16.22 19.98
N THR A 22 -18.76 16.61 19.39
CA THR A 22 -18.48 16.60 17.95
C THR A 22 -17.90 15.28 17.44
N ASP A 23 -17.62 14.29 18.30
CA ASP A 23 -16.95 13.04 17.92
C ASP A 23 -17.68 12.29 16.81
N ARG A 24 -19.02 12.28 16.84
CA ARG A 24 -19.82 11.64 15.79
C ARG A 24 -19.56 12.26 14.42
N LEU A 25 -19.41 13.58 14.35
CA LEU A 25 -19.12 14.28 13.11
C LEU A 25 -17.72 13.92 12.59
N VAL A 26 -16.73 13.88 13.49
CA VAL A 26 -15.36 13.47 13.15
C VAL A 26 -15.35 12.06 12.56
N MET A 27 -16.04 11.12 13.22
CA MET A 27 -16.13 9.74 12.75
C MET A 27 -16.86 9.62 11.41
N GLU A 28 -17.97 10.34 11.22
CA GLU A 28 -18.72 10.28 9.95
C GLU A 28 -17.89 10.79 8.77
N ILE A 29 -17.12 11.87 8.98
CA ILE A 29 -16.32 12.48 7.91
C ILE A 29 -15.03 11.69 7.62
N LEU A 30 -14.34 11.23 8.67
CA LEU A 30 -12.98 10.70 8.55
C LEU A 30 -12.88 9.17 8.57
N GLU A 31 -13.95 8.43 8.88
CA GLU A 31 -13.93 6.98 8.77
C GLU A 31 -14.19 6.55 7.31
N PRO A 32 -13.28 5.82 6.63
CA PRO A 32 -13.44 5.50 5.21
C PRO A 32 -14.63 4.58 4.90
N ARG A 33 -15.23 3.96 5.94
CA ARG A 33 -16.41 3.09 5.83
C ARG A 33 -17.71 3.80 6.16
N ALA A 34 -17.66 5.06 6.61
CA ALA A 34 -18.86 5.87 6.85
C ALA A 34 -19.46 6.36 5.53
N ALA A 35 -20.78 6.54 5.53
CA ALA A 35 -21.55 6.80 4.31
C ALA A 35 -21.23 8.18 3.74
N ASP A 36 -21.06 9.18 4.61
CA ASP A 36 -20.75 10.55 4.23
C ASP A 36 -19.27 10.92 4.42
N SER A 37 -18.39 9.90 4.40
CA SER A 37 -16.95 10.12 4.58
C SER A 37 -16.32 10.83 3.40
N PHE A 38 -15.25 11.58 3.65
CA PHE A 38 -14.43 12.16 2.57
C PHE A 38 -13.92 11.11 1.58
N PHE A 39 -13.76 9.85 2.01
CA PHE A 39 -13.46 8.76 1.10
C PHE A 39 -14.63 8.44 0.17
N ALA A 40 -15.85 8.29 0.70
CA ALA A 40 -17.05 8.04 -0.10
C ALA A 40 -17.34 9.16 -1.11
N TRP A 41 -16.97 10.39 -0.78
CA TRP A 41 -17.07 11.57 -1.65
C TRP A 41 -15.87 11.77 -2.59
N GLY A 42 -14.90 10.85 -2.62
CA GLY A 42 -13.77 10.86 -3.56
C GLY A 42 -12.64 11.83 -3.23
N PHE A 43 -12.65 12.48 -2.07
CA PHE A 43 -11.60 13.43 -1.67
C PHE A 43 -10.21 12.78 -1.56
N PHE A 44 -10.16 11.48 -1.27
CA PHE A 44 -8.93 10.70 -1.12
C PHE A 44 -8.66 9.75 -2.29
N ASP A 45 -9.30 9.90 -3.45
CA ASP A 45 -9.12 8.99 -4.59
C ASP A 45 -7.68 8.89 -5.09
N SER A 46 -6.87 9.92 -4.83
CA SER A 46 -5.45 9.93 -5.18
C SER A 46 -4.65 8.77 -4.59
N ILE A 47 -5.07 8.22 -3.44
CA ILE A 47 -4.40 7.05 -2.81
C ILE A 47 -4.70 5.75 -3.56
N LEU A 48 -5.77 5.72 -4.37
CA LEU A 48 -6.20 4.52 -5.10
C LEU A 48 -5.45 4.35 -6.43
N GLN A 49 -4.67 5.35 -6.82
CA GLN A 49 -3.88 5.37 -8.04
C GLN A 49 -2.41 5.17 -7.70
N GLN A 50 -1.77 4.17 -8.31
CA GLN A 50 -0.33 3.98 -8.21
C GLN A 50 0.34 5.02 -9.10
N LYS A 51 1.27 5.78 -8.52
CA LYS A 51 1.97 6.85 -9.21
C LYS A 51 3.38 6.45 -9.60
N GLU A 52 4.00 5.57 -8.82
CA GLU A 52 5.38 5.14 -9.05
C GLU A 52 5.44 3.75 -9.68
N TRP A 53 6.22 3.63 -10.75
CA TRP A 53 6.46 2.40 -11.47
C TRP A 53 7.96 2.16 -11.63
N PHE A 54 8.32 0.97 -12.06
CA PHE A 54 9.70 0.62 -12.37
C PHE A 54 9.96 0.73 -13.87
N SER A 55 11.24 0.90 -14.23
CA SER A 55 11.71 0.69 -15.60
C SER A 55 12.29 -0.71 -15.69
N ASP A 56 11.76 -1.54 -16.59
CA ASP A 56 12.18 -2.94 -16.76
C ASP A 56 13.70 -3.08 -16.86
N TYR A 57 14.31 -2.28 -17.73
CA TYR A 57 15.75 -2.28 -17.99
C TYR A 57 16.61 -1.99 -16.76
N VAL A 58 16.17 -1.06 -15.90
CA VAL A 58 16.91 -0.70 -14.69
C VAL A 58 16.62 -1.68 -13.55
N PHE A 59 15.40 -2.20 -13.50
CA PHE A 59 14.92 -2.98 -12.38
C PHE A 59 15.30 -4.46 -12.46
N GLU A 60 15.61 -5.01 -13.63
CA GLU A 60 15.96 -6.42 -13.81
C GLU A 60 17.13 -6.86 -12.90
N ASP A 61 18.24 -6.11 -12.90
CA ASP A 61 19.41 -6.41 -12.05
C ASP A 61 19.09 -6.29 -10.55
N ILE A 62 18.24 -5.33 -10.20
CA ILE A 62 17.78 -5.11 -8.82
C ILE A 62 16.90 -6.29 -8.39
N ALA A 63 15.95 -6.72 -9.23
CA ALA A 63 15.07 -7.84 -8.99
C ALA A 63 15.86 -9.14 -8.80
N ALA A 64 16.85 -9.41 -9.66
CA ALA A 64 17.74 -10.56 -9.51
C ALA A 64 18.48 -10.53 -8.16
N THR A 65 18.98 -9.37 -7.75
CA THR A 65 19.65 -9.19 -6.45
C THR A 65 18.69 -9.40 -5.28
N LEU A 66 17.45 -8.90 -5.37
CA LEU A 66 16.42 -9.08 -4.35
C LEU A 66 16.07 -10.57 -4.19
N LEU A 67 15.82 -11.27 -5.30
CA LEU A 67 15.49 -12.70 -5.30
C LEU A 67 16.65 -13.56 -4.77
N ALA A 68 17.90 -13.18 -5.00
CA ALA A 68 19.06 -13.89 -4.46
C ALA A 68 19.20 -13.74 -2.94
N ARG A 69 18.77 -12.60 -2.38
CA ARG A 69 18.90 -12.28 -0.95
C ARG A 69 17.68 -12.71 -0.14
N ASP A 70 16.48 -12.65 -0.72
CA ASP A 70 15.22 -13.01 -0.09
C ASP A 70 14.68 -14.33 -0.65
N ARG A 71 14.95 -15.41 0.08
CA ARG A 71 14.47 -16.76 -0.28
C ARG A 71 12.95 -16.87 -0.23
N ALA A 72 12.26 -16.11 0.64
CA ALA A 72 10.82 -16.16 0.75
C ALA A 72 10.16 -15.49 -0.46
N LEU A 73 10.69 -14.34 -0.89
CA LEU A 73 10.26 -13.69 -2.12
C LEU A 73 10.47 -14.59 -3.35
N ARG A 74 11.63 -15.25 -3.43
CA ARG A 74 11.91 -16.21 -4.50
C ARG A 74 10.92 -17.36 -4.53
N ALA A 75 10.67 -18.00 -3.38
CA ALA A 75 9.70 -19.09 -3.28
C ALA A 75 8.29 -18.64 -3.69
N ALA A 76 7.85 -17.45 -3.27
CA ALA A 76 6.55 -16.91 -3.65
C ALA A 76 6.42 -16.61 -5.16
N LEU A 77 7.51 -16.18 -5.82
CA LEU A 77 7.53 -16.01 -7.27
C LEU A 77 7.45 -17.36 -7.98
N ASP A 78 8.27 -18.33 -7.56
CA ASP A 78 8.31 -19.67 -8.15
C ASP A 78 6.95 -20.39 -7.99
N GLU A 79 6.31 -20.27 -6.83
CA GLU A 79 4.95 -20.78 -6.56
C GLU A 79 3.93 -20.14 -7.52
N ARG A 80 3.96 -18.81 -7.66
CA ARG A 80 3.05 -18.10 -8.56
C ARG A 80 3.23 -18.52 -10.03
N CYS A 81 4.47 -18.74 -10.47
CA CYS A 81 4.77 -19.27 -11.81
C CYS A 81 4.28 -20.71 -11.99
N ALA A 82 4.31 -21.54 -10.94
CA ALA A 82 3.81 -22.91 -11.01
C ALA A 82 2.27 -22.98 -11.09
N GLU A 83 1.58 -22.08 -10.40
CA GLU A 83 0.11 -22.02 -10.37
C GLU A 83 -0.50 -21.41 -11.64
N ASP A 84 0.23 -20.51 -12.31
CA ASP A 84 -0.30 -19.71 -13.41
C ASP A 84 0.67 -19.68 -14.60
N PRO A 85 0.44 -20.53 -15.62
CA PRO A 85 1.26 -20.59 -16.81
C PRO A 85 1.28 -19.29 -17.63
N GLU A 86 0.20 -18.50 -17.61
CA GLU A 86 0.16 -17.21 -18.32
C GLU A 86 1.13 -16.24 -17.66
N PHE A 87 1.07 -16.13 -16.33
CA PHE A 87 2.02 -15.36 -15.53
C PHE A 87 3.47 -15.84 -15.71
N ALA A 88 3.70 -17.15 -15.75
CA ALA A 88 5.03 -17.72 -15.95
C ALA A 88 5.69 -17.33 -17.29
N THR A 89 4.89 -16.92 -18.27
CA THR A 89 5.38 -16.44 -19.58
C THR A 89 5.46 -14.92 -19.71
N ASP A 90 4.91 -14.17 -18.75
CA ASP A 90 4.93 -12.70 -18.74
C ASP A 90 6.09 -12.16 -17.88
N ALA A 91 7.16 -11.74 -18.56
CA ALA A 91 8.35 -11.17 -17.91
C ALA A 91 8.03 -9.88 -17.13
N TRP A 92 7.15 -9.02 -17.67
CA TRP A 92 6.80 -7.78 -17.00
C TRP A 92 6.01 -8.06 -15.73
N ALA A 93 5.05 -9.00 -15.78
CA ALA A 93 4.27 -9.39 -14.61
C ALA A 93 5.16 -9.98 -13.50
N GLN A 94 6.18 -10.76 -13.85
CA GLN A 94 7.15 -11.29 -12.89
C GLN A 94 8.00 -10.18 -12.27
N LEU A 95 8.50 -9.22 -13.06
CA LEU A 95 9.23 -8.07 -12.55
C LEU A 95 8.33 -7.21 -11.64
N TYR A 96 7.08 -6.96 -12.04
CA TYR A 96 6.12 -6.24 -11.22
C TYR A 96 5.80 -6.98 -9.91
N PHE A 97 5.70 -8.31 -9.94
CA PHE A 97 5.49 -9.12 -8.74
C PHE A 97 6.60 -8.90 -7.71
N VAL A 98 7.86 -8.85 -8.17
CA VAL A 98 9.03 -8.57 -7.35
C VAL A 98 9.03 -7.11 -6.89
N TYR A 99 8.78 -6.17 -7.79
CA TYR A 99 8.69 -4.73 -7.48
C TYR A 99 7.66 -4.45 -6.39
N ALA A 100 6.44 -4.97 -6.52
CA ALA A 100 5.34 -4.80 -5.59
C ALA A 100 5.59 -5.39 -4.18
N ARG A 101 6.61 -6.24 -4.04
CA ARG A 101 7.06 -6.84 -2.78
C ARG A 101 8.42 -6.32 -2.33
N SER A 102 8.97 -5.34 -3.05
CA SER A 102 10.26 -4.74 -2.75
C SER A 102 10.11 -3.47 -1.89
N PRO A 103 11.20 -3.00 -1.26
CA PRO A 103 11.21 -1.71 -0.57
C PRO A 103 10.99 -0.49 -1.48
N TYR A 104 11.02 -0.68 -2.81
CA TYR A 104 10.85 0.39 -3.80
C TYR A 104 9.39 0.64 -4.17
N PHE A 105 8.47 -0.22 -3.72
CA PHE A 105 7.05 -0.01 -3.99
C PHE A 105 6.50 1.18 -3.20
N GLU A 106 5.63 1.95 -3.85
CA GLU A 106 5.02 3.15 -3.28
C GLU A 106 4.25 2.82 -1.99
N THR A 107 4.75 3.29 -0.84
CA THR A 107 4.17 2.99 0.48
C THR A 107 2.81 3.65 0.71
N GLY A 108 2.51 4.72 -0.02
CA GLY A 108 1.24 5.45 0.04
C GLY A 108 0.10 4.77 -0.73
N TYR A 109 0.42 3.84 -1.64
CA TYR A 109 -0.59 3.22 -2.49
C TYR A 109 -1.61 2.43 -1.66
N ARG A 110 -2.89 2.77 -1.82
CA ARG A 110 -4.05 2.22 -1.09
C ARG A 110 -3.94 2.36 0.43
N ARG A 111 -3.14 3.32 0.92
CA ARG A 111 -3.03 3.65 2.35
C ARG A 111 -3.90 4.86 2.66
N TYR A 112 -4.88 4.67 3.54
CA TYR A 112 -5.77 5.75 3.95
C TYR A 112 -5.04 6.76 4.84
N PRO A 113 -5.17 8.08 4.60
CA PRO A 113 -4.35 9.08 5.28
C PRO A 113 -4.87 9.50 6.66
N VAL A 114 -6.05 9.01 7.08
CA VAL A 114 -6.53 9.19 8.45
C VAL A 114 -6.25 7.92 9.25
N LEU A 115 -5.51 8.07 10.34
CA LEU A 115 -5.15 6.99 11.24
C LEU A 115 -5.98 7.06 12.52
N ARG A 116 -6.31 5.89 13.08
CA ARG A 116 -6.87 5.81 14.43
C ARG A 116 -5.73 5.57 15.41
N VAL A 117 -5.56 6.47 16.37
CA VAL A 117 -4.62 6.28 17.48
C VAL A 117 -5.26 5.28 18.45
N LEU A 118 -4.52 4.21 18.76
CA LEU A 118 -4.91 3.20 19.73
C LEU A 118 -4.05 3.39 20.97
N GLU A 119 -4.65 3.30 22.15
CA GLU A 119 -3.95 3.20 23.44
C GLU A 119 -3.56 1.75 23.77
#